data_AF-A0A6A7KCR8-F1
#
_entry.id   AF-A0A6A7KCR8-F1
#
_cell.length_a   1.000
_cell.length_b   1.000
_cell.length_c   1.000
_cell.angle_alpha   90.00
_cell.angle_beta   90.00
_cell.angle_gamma   90.00
#
_symmetry.space_group_name_H-M   'P 1'
#
loop_
_entity.id
_entity.type
_entity.pdbx_description
1 polymer ?
#
loop_
_entity_poly.entity_id
_entity_poly.type
_entity_poly.pdbx_seq_one_letter_code
_entity_poly.pdbx_strand_id
1 'polypeptide(L)'
;MKKSILLSFILLSIFAFWGCANDQLRNEFGDYYISPAQLTSNQEELLDLTIDSNEKGMIYDYRVSENIKSILFEVTEYSYGDNPIVVSHGELFFSETEGQFYLSYDNTSEKLRLALRSGSGTSRITLESDPKDKDNDNPRSQLYLSSNYKIIAGDKIPISLVLEGNSEEMSIWNMEKYLEEPELLKEYTKAHLVTITFGEDEL
;
A
#
# COMPACT_ATOMS: atom_id res chain seq x y z
N MET A 1 -0.87 -15.30 -51.57
CA MET A 1 -0.48 -13.98 -50.99
C MET A 1 -1.57 -13.30 -50.14
N LYS A 2 -2.77 -13.88 -49.95
CA LYS A 2 -3.83 -13.27 -49.10
C LYS A 2 -3.88 -13.77 -47.64
N LYS A 3 -3.16 -14.85 -47.29
CA LYS A 3 -3.16 -15.43 -45.94
C LYS A 3 -2.11 -14.86 -44.98
N SER A 4 -1.03 -14.23 -45.47
CA SER A 4 0.00 -13.66 -44.59
C SER A 4 -0.32 -12.22 -44.12
N ILE A 5 -1.27 -11.54 -44.77
CA ILE A 5 -1.71 -10.19 -44.35
C ILE A 5 -2.69 -10.28 -43.17
N LEU A 6 -3.50 -11.34 -43.09
CA LEU A 6 -4.44 -11.54 -41.98
C LEU A 6 -3.74 -11.86 -40.65
N LEU A 7 -2.62 -12.58 -40.69
CA LEU A 7 -1.87 -12.92 -39.47
C LEU A 7 -1.18 -11.70 -38.84
N SER A 8 -0.78 -10.72 -39.67
CA SER A 8 -0.10 -9.51 -39.20
C SER A 8 -1.04 -8.52 -38.52
N PHE A 9 -2.35 -8.59 -38.79
CA PHE A 9 -3.35 -7.73 -38.15
C PHE A 9 -3.73 -8.22 -36.75
N ILE A 10 -3.75 -9.55 -36.54
CA ILE A 10 -4.09 -10.15 -35.24
C ILE A 10 -2.98 -9.92 -34.20
N LEU A 11 -1.71 -9.92 -34.64
CA LEU A 11 -0.56 -9.70 -33.77
C LEU A 11 -0.45 -8.24 -33.29
N LEU A 12 -0.97 -7.27 -34.05
CA LEU A 12 -0.93 -5.84 -33.71
C LEU A 12 -2.05 -5.44 -32.73
N SER A 13 -3.17 -6.17 -32.73
CA SER A 13 -4.34 -5.88 -31.88
C SER A 13 -4.18 -6.30 -30.41
N ILE A 14 -3.18 -7.12 -30.06
CA ILE A 14 -2.96 -7.56 -28.67
C ILE A 14 -2.23 -6.48 -27.84
N PHE A 15 -1.54 -5.54 -28.47
CA PHE A 15 -0.81 -4.47 -27.77
C PHE A 15 -1.66 -3.24 -27.40
N ALA A 16 -2.91 -3.14 -27.85
CA ALA A 16 -3.74 -1.96 -27.65
C ALA A 16 -4.50 -1.92 -26.31
N PHE A 17 -4.46 -2.99 -25.50
CA PHE A 17 -5.29 -3.09 -24.30
C PHE A 17 -4.65 -2.63 -22.99
N TRP A 18 -3.34 -2.33 -22.96
CA TRP A 18 -2.66 -1.90 -21.73
C TRP A 18 -2.72 -0.38 -21.48
N GLY A 19 -3.20 0.41 -22.44
CA GLY A 19 -3.32 1.87 -22.29
C GLY A 19 -4.62 2.35 -21.62
N CYS A 20 -5.70 1.57 -21.69
CA CYS A 20 -7.03 2.06 -21.26
C CYS A 20 -7.19 2.19 -19.74
N ALA A 21 -6.53 1.33 -18.95
CA ALA A 21 -6.65 1.38 -17.49
C ALA A 21 -6.08 2.69 -16.92
N ASN A 22 -4.95 3.15 -17.43
CA ASN A 22 -4.28 4.36 -16.95
C ASN A 22 -5.05 5.63 -17.36
N ASP A 23 -5.64 5.66 -18.56
CA ASP A 23 -6.48 6.78 -19.01
C ASP A 23 -7.81 6.87 -18.21
N GLN A 24 -8.38 5.73 -17.80
CA GLN A 24 -9.56 5.71 -16.94
C GLN A 24 -9.26 6.22 -15.53
N LEU A 25 -8.16 5.79 -14.92
CA LEU A 25 -7.70 6.28 -13.62
C LEU A 25 -7.41 7.79 -13.64
N ARG A 26 -6.76 8.28 -14.71
CA ARG A 26 -6.45 9.70 -14.87
C ARG A 26 -7.71 10.56 -15.00
N ASN A 27 -8.75 10.05 -15.64
CA ASN A 27 -10.02 10.77 -15.78
C ASN A 27 -10.82 10.84 -14.46
N GLU A 28 -10.64 9.89 -13.55
CA GLU A 28 -11.39 9.80 -12.29
C GLU A 28 -10.66 10.46 -11.11
N PHE A 29 -9.33 10.28 -11.00
CA PHE A 29 -8.52 10.75 -9.87
C PHE A 29 -7.57 11.91 -10.23
N GLY A 30 -7.48 12.27 -11.50
CA GLY A 30 -6.57 13.29 -12.03
C GLY A 30 -5.18 12.75 -12.32
N ASP A 31 -4.21 13.65 -12.49
CA ASP A 31 -2.85 13.29 -12.91
C ASP A 31 -2.03 12.57 -11.84
N TYR A 32 -2.41 12.68 -10.56
CA TYR A 32 -1.64 12.16 -9.43
C TYR A 32 -2.48 11.24 -8.56
N TYR A 33 -2.04 9.99 -8.43
CA TYR A 33 -2.80 8.95 -7.78
C TYR A 33 -1.90 7.87 -7.20
N ILE A 34 -2.49 7.11 -6.29
CA ILE A 34 -2.06 5.79 -5.89
C ILE A 34 -3.21 4.81 -6.19
N SER A 35 -2.88 3.65 -6.74
CA SER A 35 -3.83 2.59 -7.08
C SER A 35 -3.24 1.24 -6.69
N PRO A 36 -4.04 0.29 -6.17
CA PRO A 36 -3.60 -1.10 -6.10
C PRO A 36 -3.08 -1.55 -7.47
N ALA A 37 -1.91 -2.18 -7.49
CA ALA A 37 -1.28 -2.59 -8.74
C ALA A 37 -2.05 -3.77 -9.36
N GLN A 38 -2.26 -3.73 -10.67
CA GLN A 38 -2.81 -4.86 -11.41
C GLN A 38 -1.71 -5.88 -11.69
N LEU A 39 -1.59 -6.88 -10.82
CA LEU A 39 -0.61 -7.94 -10.95
C LEU A 39 -1.08 -9.01 -11.95
N THR A 40 -0.13 -9.52 -12.73
CA THR A 40 -0.32 -10.77 -13.47
C THR A 40 -0.31 -11.95 -12.52
N SER A 41 -0.91 -13.08 -12.89
CA SER A 41 -0.91 -14.29 -12.05
C SER A 41 0.49 -14.73 -11.62
N ASN A 42 1.49 -14.56 -12.48
CA ASN A 42 2.89 -14.86 -12.12
C ASN A 42 3.43 -13.90 -11.06
N GLN A 43 3.04 -12.63 -11.10
CA GLN A 43 3.45 -11.64 -10.09
C GLN A 43 2.74 -11.88 -8.76
N GLU A 44 1.47 -12.29 -8.78
CA GLU A 44 0.73 -12.70 -7.59
C GLU A 44 1.37 -13.94 -6.95
N GLU A 45 1.68 -14.97 -7.74
CA GLU A 45 2.36 -16.18 -7.26
C GLU A 45 3.73 -15.85 -6.65
N LEU A 46 4.52 -15.00 -7.31
CA LEU A 46 5.81 -14.56 -6.78
C LEU A 46 5.67 -13.76 -5.48
N LEU A 47 4.64 -12.91 -5.39
CA LEU A 47 4.35 -12.17 -4.17
C LEU A 47 3.99 -13.15 -3.04
N ASP A 48 3.13 -14.13 -3.32
CA ASP A 48 2.70 -15.15 -2.35
C ASP A 48 3.86 -16.03 -1.85
N LEU A 49 4.90 -16.27 -2.66
CA LEU A 49 6.11 -17.00 -2.25
C LEU A 49 7.00 -16.24 -1.27
N THR A 50 6.84 -14.91 -1.15
CA THR A 50 7.66 -14.07 -0.28
C THR A 50 7.03 -13.80 1.10
N ILE A 51 5.85 -14.37 1.34
CA ILE A 51 5.01 -14.09 2.50
C ILE A 51 5.18 -15.21 3.54
N ASP A 52 5.76 -14.89 4.70
CA ASP A 52 5.41 -15.63 5.93
C ASP A 52 3.95 -15.30 6.25
N SER A 53 3.16 -16.25 6.77
CA SER A 53 1.68 -16.20 6.85
C SER A 53 1.07 -14.93 7.47
N ASN A 54 1.88 -14.11 8.15
CA ASN A 54 1.49 -12.88 8.84
C ASN A 54 1.96 -11.58 8.15
N GLU A 55 2.65 -11.66 7.00
CA GLU A 55 3.32 -10.52 6.34
C GLU A 55 2.87 -10.30 4.87
N LYS A 56 1.57 -10.43 4.56
CA LYS A 56 1.08 -10.24 3.18
C LYS A 56 1.11 -8.78 2.76
N GLY A 57 2.23 -8.30 2.25
CA GLY A 57 2.34 -6.96 1.69
C GLY A 57 1.51 -6.73 0.41
N MET A 58 1.29 -5.47 0.09
CA MET A 58 0.55 -5.01 -1.08
C MET A 58 1.44 -4.16 -1.99
N ILE A 59 1.20 -4.23 -3.29
CA ILE A 59 1.88 -3.40 -4.30
C ILE A 59 0.89 -2.36 -4.84
N TYR A 60 1.35 -1.12 -4.94
CA TYR A 60 0.60 -0.01 -5.49
C TYR A 60 1.36 0.63 -6.64
N ASP A 61 0.64 1.00 -7.69
CA ASP A 61 1.10 1.94 -8.72
C ASP A 61 0.93 3.37 -8.19
N TYR A 62 1.92 4.22 -8.44
CA TYR A 62 1.82 5.66 -8.12
C TYR A 62 2.16 6.52 -9.33
N ARG A 63 1.55 7.71 -9.36
CA ARG A 63 1.96 8.83 -10.19
C ARG A 63 1.88 10.12 -9.37
N VAL A 64 2.93 10.92 -9.40
CA VAL A 64 3.09 12.16 -8.62
C VAL A 64 3.59 13.30 -9.50
N SER A 65 3.56 14.52 -8.96
CA SER A 65 4.14 15.68 -9.65
C SER A 65 5.66 15.64 -9.61
N GLU A 66 6.32 16.37 -10.52
CA GLU A 66 7.78 16.50 -10.52
C GLU A 66 8.33 17.16 -9.24
N ASN A 67 7.49 17.85 -8.46
CA ASN A 67 7.88 18.48 -7.21
C ASN A 67 7.98 17.49 -6.05
N ILE A 68 7.30 16.34 -6.12
CA ILE A 68 7.35 15.34 -5.05
C ILE A 68 8.70 14.61 -5.11
N LYS A 69 9.40 14.58 -3.97
CA LYS A 69 10.75 13.99 -3.82
C LYS A 69 10.85 12.92 -2.75
N SER A 70 9.87 12.81 -1.87
CA SER A 70 9.90 11.83 -0.80
C SER A 70 8.55 11.20 -0.49
N ILE A 71 8.61 10.00 0.07
CA ILE A 71 7.50 9.32 0.74
C ILE A 71 7.89 9.19 2.21
N LEU A 72 7.18 9.93 3.06
CA LEU A 72 7.15 9.69 4.50
C LEU A 72 6.15 8.57 4.76
N PHE A 73 6.48 7.69 5.69
CA PHE A 73 5.57 6.66 6.15
C PHE A 73 5.57 6.60 7.68
N GLU A 74 4.42 6.32 8.25
CA GLU A 74 4.19 6.32 9.69
C GLU A 74 3.29 5.15 10.09
N VAL A 75 3.61 4.52 11.21
CA VAL A 75 2.74 3.58 11.91
C VAL A 75 2.22 4.27 13.17
N THR A 76 0.92 4.46 13.23
CA THR A 76 0.22 5.01 14.40
C THR A 76 -0.52 3.90 15.13
N GLU A 77 -0.20 3.70 16.40
CA GLU A 77 -0.90 2.77 17.29
C GLU A 77 -2.06 3.48 17.99
N TYR A 78 -3.22 2.81 18.02
CA TYR A 78 -4.41 3.18 18.77
C TYR A 78 -4.65 2.06 19.80
N SER A 79 -4.56 2.37 21.09
CA SER A 79 -4.86 1.42 22.15
C SER A 79 -6.31 1.60 22.59
N TYR A 80 -7.14 0.56 22.43
CA TYR A 80 -8.60 0.65 22.66
C TYR A 80 -9.25 1.81 21.91
N GLY A 81 -8.78 2.09 20.69
CA GLY A 81 -9.26 3.20 19.85
C GLY A 81 -8.90 4.61 20.34
N ASP A 82 -8.19 4.75 21.47
CA ASP A 82 -7.84 6.03 22.07
C ASP A 82 -6.32 6.32 21.98
N ASN A 83 -5.96 7.59 22.17
CA ASN A 83 -4.57 8.09 22.28
C ASN A 83 -3.63 7.61 21.15
N PRO A 84 -3.79 8.11 19.92
CA PRO A 84 -2.90 7.74 18.82
C PRO A 84 -1.45 8.10 19.12
N ILE A 85 -0.55 7.13 19.00
CA ILE A 85 0.90 7.30 19.19
C ILE A 85 1.62 6.82 17.93
N VAL A 86 2.48 7.67 17.35
CA VAL A 86 3.39 7.24 16.28
C VAL A 86 4.46 6.35 16.89
N VAL A 87 4.48 5.07 16.50
CA VAL A 87 5.39 4.04 17.03
C VAL A 87 6.55 3.73 16.08
N SER A 88 6.41 4.04 14.79
CA SER A 88 7.45 3.88 13.79
C SER A 88 7.24 4.90 12.66
N HIS A 89 8.33 5.46 12.13
CA HIS A 89 8.28 6.37 10.99
C HIS A 89 9.59 6.33 10.20
N GLY A 90 9.52 6.64 8.91
CA GLY A 90 10.70 6.75 8.06
C GLY A 90 10.39 7.44 6.74
N GLU A 91 11.44 7.69 5.98
CA GLU A 91 11.34 8.44 4.74
C GLU A 91 12.17 7.77 3.65
N LEU A 92 11.67 7.82 2.42
CA LEU A 92 12.37 7.40 1.22
C LEU A 92 12.32 8.49 0.16
N PHE A 93 13.50 8.85 -0.33
CA PHE A 93 13.65 9.80 -1.43
C PHE A 93 13.65 9.10 -2.79
N PHE A 94 13.07 9.76 -3.79
CA PHE A 94 12.99 9.28 -5.15
C PHE A 94 12.87 10.44 -6.15
N SER A 95 13.27 10.19 -7.40
CA SER A 95 13.28 11.20 -8.47
C SER A 95 12.18 11.01 -9.51
N GLU A 96 11.63 9.80 -9.61
CA GLU A 96 10.71 9.43 -10.69
C GLU A 96 9.27 9.81 -10.35
N THR A 97 8.54 10.34 -11.33
CA THR A 97 7.14 10.75 -11.16
C THR A 97 6.15 9.59 -11.19
N GLU A 98 6.60 8.39 -11.57
CA GLU A 98 5.77 7.20 -11.60
C GLU A 98 6.57 5.95 -11.30
N GLY A 99 5.88 4.94 -10.78
CA GLY A 99 6.47 3.67 -10.44
C GLY A 99 5.52 2.83 -9.60
N GLN A 100 6.12 1.91 -8.86
CA GLN A 100 5.41 1.05 -7.92
C GLN A 100 6.05 1.14 -6.55
N PHE A 101 5.24 1.06 -5.50
CA PHE A 101 5.77 0.75 -4.17
C PHE A 101 5.09 -0.48 -3.59
N TYR A 102 5.87 -1.25 -2.84
CA TYR A 102 5.44 -2.37 -2.03
C TYR A 102 5.48 -1.95 -0.56
N LEU A 103 4.46 -2.33 0.19
CA LEU A 103 4.40 -2.14 1.64
C LEU A 103 3.95 -3.42 2.32
N SER A 104 4.71 -3.89 3.32
CA SER A 104 4.27 -4.88 4.29
C SER A 104 4.53 -4.38 5.70
N TYR A 105 3.60 -4.66 6.60
CA TYR A 105 3.77 -4.39 8.02
C TYR A 105 3.45 -5.67 8.78
N ASP A 106 4.47 -6.24 9.39
CA ASP A 106 4.34 -7.32 10.36
C ASP A 106 4.18 -6.71 11.74
N ASN A 107 2.98 -6.78 12.29
CA ASN A 107 2.73 -6.27 13.62
C ASN A 107 3.25 -7.19 14.73
N THR A 108 3.59 -8.45 14.43
CA THR A 108 4.15 -9.39 15.42
C THR A 108 5.62 -9.08 15.66
N SER A 109 6.38 -8.84 14.59
CA SER A 109 7.77 -8.39 14.68
C SER A 109 7.94 -6.87 14.68
N GLU A 110 6.83 -6.11 14.70
CA GLU A 110 6.77 -4.65 14.53
C GLU A 110 7.69 -4.14 13.40
N LYS A 111 7.63 -4.84 12.26
CA LYS A 111 8.53 -4.62 11.14
C LYS A 111 7.77 -4.09 9.93
N LEU A 112 8.12 -2.88 9.52
CA LEU A 112 7.62 -2.24 8.32
C LEU A 112 8.66 -2.35 7.21
N ARG A 113 8.27 -2.91 6.07
CA ARG A 113 9.08 -2.91 4.85
C ARG A 113 8.43 -2.05 3.79
N LEU A 114 9.21 -1.15 3.21
CA LEU A 114 8.81 -0.39 2.03
C LEU A 114 9.85 -0.57 0.93
N ALA A 115 9.38 -0.83 -0.29
CA ALA A 115 10.23 -0.87 -1.46
C ALA A 115 9.61 -0.04 -2.58
N LEU A 116 10.41 0.79 -3.25
CA LEU A 116 10.00 1.59 -4.38
C LEU A 116 10.75 1.11 -5.62
N ARG A 117 10.00 0.78 -6.69
CA ARG A 117 10.51 0.39 -7.99
C ARG A 117 10.12 1.44 -9.01
N SER A 118 11.08 1.93 -9.76
CA SER A 118 10.88 2.94 -10.80
C SER A 118 11.86 2.71 -11.96
N GLY A 119 11.84 3.58 -12.97
CA GLY A 119 12.76 3.50 -14.11
C GLY A 119 14.24 3.54 -13.71
N SER A 120 14.58 4.17 -12.59
CA SER A 120 15.95 4.32 -12.08
C SER A 120 16.43 3.14 -11.21
N GLY A 121 15.56 2.19 -10.87
CA GLY A 121 15.92 0.98 -10.15
C GLY A 121 14.97 0.65 -8.99
N THR A 122 15.52 0.16 -7.88
CA THR A 122 14.74 -0.17 -6.69
C THR A 122 15.40 0.34 -5.42
N SER A 123 14.67 1.14 -4.66
CA SER A 123 15.04 1.61 -3.32
C SER A 123 14.24 0.83 -2.27
N ARG A 124 14.84 0.55 -1.11
CA ARG A 124 14.19 -0.21 -0.04
C ARG A 124 14.56 0.34 1.33
N ILE A 125 13.62 0.27 2.25
CA ILE A 125 13.82 0.53 3.68
C ILE A 125 13.07 -0.53 4.49
N THR A 126 13.69 -0.95 5.59
CA THR A 126 13.07 -1.79 6.60
C THR A 126 13.22 -1.07 7.93
N LEU A 127 12.12 -0.85 8.62
CA LEU A 127 12.11 -0.38 9.99
C LEU A 127 11.68 -1.53 10.89
N GLU A 128 12.43 -1.71 11.97
CA GLU A 128 12.15 -2.68 13.02
C GLU A 128 12.13 -1.92 14.34
N SER A 129 11.08 -2.09 15.13
CA SER A 129 11.07 -1.72 16.55
C SER A 129 11.20 -2.97 17.42
N ASP A 130 11.75 -2.82 18.62
CA ASP A 130 11.76 -3.89 19.60
C ASP A 130 10.31 -4.18 20.04
N PRO A 131 9.75 -5.37 19.76
CA PRO A 131 8.35 -5.64 20.06
C PRO A 131 8.11 -5.57 21.56
N LYS A 132 7.17 -4.73 21.99
CA LYS A 132 6.92 -4.51 23.42
C LYS A 132 6.20 -5.68 24.09
N ASP A 133 5.44 -6.46 23.33
CA ASP A 133 4.67 -7.64 23.79
C ASP A 133 4.82 -8.79 22.79
N LYS A 134 5.88 -9.60 22.92
CA LYS A 134 6.11 -10.77 22.04
C LYS A 134 5.18 -11.97 22.30
N ASP A 135 4.31 -11.88 23.31
CA ASP A 135 3.69 -13.05 23.93
C ASP A 135 2.16 -13.10 23.80
N ASN A 136 1.56 -12.28 22.92
CA ASN A 136 0.11 -12.28 22.76
C ASN A 136 -0.33 -12.97 21.47
N ASP A 137 -0.89 -14.18 21.63
CA ASP A 137 -1.59 -14.98 20.60
C ASP A 137 -2.95 -14.38 20.19
N ASN A 138 -3.12 -13.07 20.40
CA ASN A 138 -4.34 -12.38 20.05
C ASN A 138 -4.61 -12.50 18.54
N PRO A 139 -5.87 -12.78 18.15
CA PRO A 139 -6.26 -12.84 16.75
C PRO A 139 -6.07 -11.47 16.11
N ARG A 140 -5.51 -11.49 14.89
CA ARG A 140 -5.16 -10.30 14.12
C ARG A 140 -5.82 -10.34 12.75
N SER A 141 -6.13 -9.17 12.24
CA SER A 141 -6.58 -9.00 10.86
C SER A 141 -5.97 -7.75 10.27
N GLN A 142 -5.52 -7.86 9.04
CA GLN A 142 -4.86 -6.77 8.33
C GLN A 142 -5.66 -6.43 7.08
N LEU A 143 -5.97 -5.15 6.96
CA LEU A 143 -6.65 -4.55 5.84
C LEU A 143 -5.65 -3.72 5.04
N TYR A 144 -5.88 -3.63 3.74
CA TYR A 144 -5.12 -2.80 2.82
C TYR A 144 -6.06 -1.86 2.08
N LEU A 145 -5.56 -0.68 1.71
CA LEU A 145 -6.26 0.24 0.84
C LEU A 145 -6.59 -0.49 -0.47
N SER A 146 -7.88 -0.59 -0.77
CA SER A 146 -8.39 -1.37 -1.91
C SER A 146 -8.92 -0.49 -3.04
N SER A 147 -9.12 0.80 -2.76
CA SER A 147 -9.55 1.81 -3.73
C SER A 147 -8.38 2.67 -4.19
N ASN A 148 -8.57 3.32 -5.33
CA ASN A 148 -7.64 4.36 -5.78
C ASN A 148 -7.78 5.59 -4.87
N TYR A 149 -6.69 6.33 -4.74
CA TYR A 149 -6.65 7.53 -3.92
C TYR A 149 -5.92 8.64 -4.67
N LYS A 150 -6.48 9.85 -4.62
CA LYS A 150 -5.85 11.03 -5.23
C LYS A 150 -4.70 11.50 -4.33
N ILE A 151 -3.52 11.71 -4.91
CA ILE A 151 -2.40 12.24 -4.15
C ILE A 151 -2.51 13.75 -4.06
N ILE A 152 -2.49 14.26 -2.83
CA ILE A 152 -2.35 15.67 -2.47
C ILE A 152 -1.09 15.74 -1.60
N ALA A 153 -0.16 16.63 -1.96
CA ALA A 153 1.10 16.77 -1.24
C ALA A 153 0.85 17.09 0.25
N GLY A 154 1.53 16.38 1.14
CA GLY A 154 1.39 16.53 2.60
C GLY A 154 0.19 15.82 3.23
N ASP A 155 -0.76 15.30 2.45
CA ASP A 155 -1.89 14.53 3.00
C ASP A 155 -1.46 13.11 3.39
N LYS A 156 -1.93 12.64 4.55
CA LYS A 156 -1.74 11.25 4.99
C LYS A 156 -2.72 10.33 4.26
N ILE A 157 -2.17 9.39 3.51
CA ILE A 157 -2.93 8.36 2.80
C ILE A 157 -2.85 7.07 3.61
N PRO A 158 -3.98 6.51 4.08
CA PRO A 158 -4.01 5.24 4.79
C PRO A 158 -3.75 4.09 3.80
N ILE A 159 -2.78 3.22 4.13
CA ILE A 159 -2.38 2.09 3.27
C ILE A 159 -2.70 0.76 3.91
N SER A 160 -2.50 0.62 5.22
CA SER A 160 -2.80 -0.61 5.94
C SER A 160 -3.36 -0.32 7.31
N LEU A 161 -4.30 -1.16 7.76
CA LEU A 161 -4.86 -1.11 9.10
C LEU A 161 -4.80 -2.52 9.68
N VAL A 162 -4.05 -2.69 10.76
CA VAL A 162 -4.02 -3.94 11.51
C VAL A 162 -4.90 -3.80 12.73
N LEU A 163 -5.75 -4.79 12.98
CA LEU A 163 -6.68 -4.87 14.09
C LEU A 163 -6.31 -6.08 14.95
N GLU A 164 -6.14 -5.88 16.25
CA GLU A 164 -5.88 -6.93 17.24
C GLU A 164 -7.08 -7.04 18.20
N GLY A 165 -7.68 -8.22 18.28
CA GLY A 165 -8.84 -8.49 19.13
C GLY A 165 -8.51 -9.34 20.36
N ASN A 166 -9.51 -9.50 21.23
CA ASN A 166 -9.46 -10.45 22.37
C ASN A 166 -10.29 -11.72 22.12
N SER A 167 -10.98 -11.82 20.98
CA SER A 167 -11.88 -12.93 20.63
C SER A 167 -11.50 -13.52 19.29
N GLU A 168 -11.57 -14.85 19.17
CA GLU A 168 -11.28 -15.59 17.93
C GLU A 168 -12.13 -15.11 16.74
N GLU A 169 -13.36 -14.62 17.01
CA GLU A 169 -14.21 -13.99 16.02
C GLU A 169 -14.14 -12.47 16.17
N MET A 170 -13.66 -11.79 15.12
CA MET A 170 -13.69 -10.33 15.00
C MET A 170 -14.67 -9.93 13.91
N SER A 171 -15.57 -8.99 14.20
CA SER A 171 -16.36 -8.32 13.16
C SER A 171 -15.43 -7.35 12.45
N ILE A 172 -15.26 -7.47 11.13
CA ILE A 172 -14.30 -6.65 10.37
C ILE A 172 -15.03 -5.93 9.25
N TRP A 173 -14.82 -4.63 9.15
CA TRP A 173 -15.30 -3.79 8.06
C TRP A 173 -14.19 -3.55 7.02
N ASN A 174 -14.52 -2.91 5.90
CA ASN A 174 -13.47 -2.37 5.03
C ASN A 174 -12.73 -1.22 5.73
N MET A 175 -11.52 -0.91 5.25
CA MET A 175 -10.69 0.12 5.87
C MET A 175 -11.38 1.48 5.90
N GLU A 176 -12.07 1.82 4.81
CA GLU A 176 -12.73 3.11 4.61
C GLU A 176 -13.75 3.39 5.71
N LYS A 177 -14.50 2.38 6.17
CA LYS A 177 -15.46 2.55 7.27
C LYS A 177 -14.79 2.92 8.60
N TYR A 178 -13.60 2.38 8.92
CA TYR A 178 -12.88 2.78 10.12
C TYR A 178 -12.33 4.21 10.04
N LEU A 179 -12.03 4.70 8.83
CA LEU A 179 -11.60 6.08 8.62
C LEU A 179 -12.77 7.06 8.78
N GLU A 180 -13.97 6.68 8.34
CA GLU A 180 -15.20 7.45 8.51
C GLU A 180 -15.73 7.40 9.96
N GLU A 181 -15.60 6.25 10.62
CA GLU A 181 -16.07 5.99 11.98
C GLU A 181 -14.93 5.46 12.90
N PRO A 182 -13.95 6.30 13.30
CA PRO A 182 -12.80 5.85 14.11
C PRO A 182 -13.17 5.23 15.46
N GLU A 183 -14.35 5.53 16.00
CA GLU A 183 -14.88 4.94 17.23
C GLU A 183 -15.02 3.41 17.15
N LEU A 184 -15.15 2.84 15.94
CA LEU A 184 -15.16 1.40 15.72
C LEU A 184 -13.83 0.74 16.14
N LEU A 185 -12.73 1.49 16.20
CA LEU A 185 -11.44 0.97 16.69
C LEU A 185 -11.47 0.61 18.17
N LYS A 186 -12.45 1.11 18.95
CA LYS A 186 -12.62 0.79 20.38
C LYS A 186 -13.06 -0.65 20.64
N GLU A 187 -13.55 -1.35 19.61
CA GLU A 187 -13.88 -2.78 19.69
C GLU A 187 -12.63 -3.67 19.76
N TYR A 188 -11.45 -3.13 19.46
CA TYR A 188 -10.17 -3.84 19.40
C TYR A 188 -9.26 -3.39 20.54
N THR A 189 -8.33 -4.26 20.94
CA THR A 189 -7.35 -3.90 21.98
C THR A 189 -6.28 -2.98 21.44
N LYS A 190 -5.83 -3.25 20.21
CA LYS A 190 -4.86 -2.43 19.50
C LYS A 190 -5.26 -2.33 18.04
N ALA A 191 -5.01 -1.17 17.45
CA ALA A 191 -5.02 -0.98 16.01
C ALA A 191 -3.75 -0.25 15.57
N HIS A 192 -3.14 -0.69 14.47
CA HIS A 192 -2.00 -0.02 13.86
C HIS A 192 -2.39 0.49 12.47
N LEU A 193 -2.44 1.80 12.32
CA LEU A 193 -2.67 2.46 11.04
C LEU A 193 -1.33 2.83 10.40
N VAL A 194 -1.07 2.25 9.24
CA VAL A 194 0.07 2.60 8.40
C VAL A 194 -0.38 3.63 7.37
N THR A 195 0.26 4.78 7.38
CA THR A 195 0.02 5.86 6.42
C THR A 195 1.27 6.18 5.61
N ILE A 196 1.07 6.71 4.41
CA ILE A 196 2.12 7.34 3.62
C ILE A 196 1.76 8.79 3.33
N THR A 197 2.77 9.63 3.16
CA THR A 197 2.63 11.04 2.80
C THR A 197 3.64 11.38 1.73
N PHE A 198 3.20 11.97 0.63
CA PHE A 198 4.08 12.42 -0.45
C PHE A 198 4.56 13.85 -0.15
N GLY A 199 5.87 14.04 -0.06
CA GLY A 199 6.54 15.30 0.31
C GLY A 199 7.22 15.99 -0.87
N GLU A 200 7.17 17.33 -0.90
CA GLU A 200 7.83 18.15 -1.92
C GLU A 200 9.31 18.45 -1.59
N ASP A 201 9.70 18.36 -0.32
CA ASP A 201 11.03 18.73 0.14
C ASP A 201 11.99 17.54 0.19
N GLU A 202 13.23 17.73 -0.28
CA GLU A 202 14.40 17.04 0.28
C GLU A 202 14.76 17.81 1.56
N LEU A 203 14.49 17.24 2.74
CA LEU A 203 14.91 17.87 4.01
C LEU A 203 16.43 18.06 4.09
#